data_AF-A0A7X3Y5M2-F1
#
_entry.id   AF-A0A7X3Y5M2-F1
#
_cell.length_a   1.000
_cell.length_b   1.000
_cell.length_c   1.000
_cell.angle_alpha   90.00
_cell.angle_beta   90.00
_cell.angle_gamma   90.00
#
_symmetry.space_group_name_H-M   'P 1'
#
loop_
_entity.id
_entity.type
_entity.pdbx_description
1 polymer ?
#
loop_
_entity_poly.entity_id
_entity_poly.type
_entity_poly.pdbx_seq_one_letter_code
_entity_poly.pdbx_strand_id
1 'polypeptide(L)'
;MITVDSSARVCMVNVGVNASHGALRSPVFPDGTFEFLPIPEERRLWSPTLPAYPKLAAYNDPDKTLADYTPVSRWNDRLHDDPEFRTFTYGDDPRRTGRGAGLKTCGPGDYIVFLARLVGHDGEDRFVGPAGFYLIGFFHVSDVLRDVETYPSGRDFTIFGANAHIRRAAYHARALDKFWVWKGDPEASLRLPIAVPFDRSLAESTLVDARGRPWTWNPNRSELQTIGSYTRSGRLVIDPTAAGGSEKARLLWEEVAARNAEVEIS
;
A
#
# COMPACT_ATOMS: atom_id res chain seq x y z
N MET A 1 3.69 1.16 20.99
CA MET A 1 3.97 -0.24 20.62
C MET A 1 2.73 -0.81 19.99
N ILE A 2 2.85 -1.33 18.77
CA ILE A 2 1.82 -2.06 18.05
C ILE A 2 2.23 -3.53 18.09
N THR A 3 1.37 -4.35 18.67
CA THR A 3 1.57 -5.79 18.70
C THR A 3 0.95 -6.41 17.46
N VAL A 4 1.76 -7.13 16.67
CA VAL A 4 1.30 -7.86 15.48
C VAL A 4 1.07 -9.33 15.82
N ASP A 5 -0.11 -9.84 15.47
CA ASP A 5 -0.45 -11.25 15.64
C ASP A 5 0.12 -12.08 14.48
N SER A 6 1.15 -12.88 14.76
CA SER A 6 1.78 -13.74 13.75
C SER A 6 0.90 -14.92 13.31
N SER A 7 -0.22 -15.19 13.99
CA SER A 7 -1.21 -16.20 13.62
C SER A 7 -2.29 -15.67 12.67
N ALA A 8 -2.36 -14.35 12.44
CA ALA A 8 -3.28 -13.73 11.50
C ALA A 8 -2.84 -13.87 10.04
N ARG A 9 -3.82 -13.93 9.13
CA ARG A 9 -3.55 -14.03 7.69
C ARG A 9 -3.02 -12.71 7.13
N VAL A 10 -2.17 -12.79 6.11
CA VAL A 10 -1.56 -11.61 5.48
C VAL A 10 -1.93 -11.55 4.01
N CYS A 11 -2.62 -10.48 3.64
CA CYS A 11 -2.78 -10.03 2.28
C CYS A 11 -1.71 -8.98 1.93
N MET A 12 -1.26 -8.95 0.69
CA MET A 12 -0.29 -7.97 0.22
C MET A 12 -0.80 -7.26 -1.02
N VAL A 13 -0.55 -5.94 -1.08
CA VAL A 13 -0.93 -5.08 -2.21
C VAL A 13 0.24 -4.20 -2.61
N ASN A 14 0.48 -4.10 -3.92
CA ASN A 14 1.43 -3.15 -4.50
C ASN A 14 0.76 -1.80 -4.76
N VAL A 15 1.28 -0.73 -4.14
CA VAL A 15 0.64 0.59 -4.07
C VAL A 15 1.61 1.72 -4.41
N GLY A 16 1.04 2.90 -4.70
CA GLY A 16 1.80 4.12 -5.01
C GLY A 16 2.42 4.14 -6.40
N VAL A 17 3.14 5.23 -6.67
CA VAL A 17 3.81 5.43 -7.96
C VAL A 17 4.79 4.29 -8.27
N ASN A 18 4.86 3.96 -9.56
CA ASN A 18 5.58 2.79 -10.05
C ASN A 18 6.15 3.10 -11.45
N ALA A 19 6.88 2.17 -12.07
CA ALA A 19 7.58 2.41 -13.33
C ALA A 19 6.66 2.90 -14.48
N SER A 20 5.37 2.53 -14.47
CA SER A 20 4.38 2.99 -15.44
C SER A 20 3.99 4.48 -15.31
N HIS A 21 4.36 5.13 -14.21
CA HIS A 21 3.98 6.52 -13.89
C HIS A 21 5.05 7.54 -14.32
N GLY A 22 5.86 7.20 -15.32
CA GLY A 22 6.83 8.10 -15.95
C GLY A 22 7.94 8.52 -15.00
N ALA A 23 8.04 9.83 -14.74
CA ALA A 23 9.09 10.44 -13.91
C ALA A 23 8.80 10.44 -12.40
N LEU A 24 7.61 10.02 -11.96
CA LEU A 24 7.24 10.04 -10.54
C LEU A 24 7.96 8.93 -9.75
N ARG A 25 8.49 9.26 -8.56
CA ARG A 25 9.28 8.36 -7.71
C ARG A 25 9.00 8.65 -6.24
N SER A 26 8.66 7.62 -5.46
CA SER A 26 8.64 7.72 -3.99
C SER A 26 10.07 7.67 -3.44
N PRO A 27 10.53 8.65 -2.66
CA PRO A 27 11.88 8.65 -2.11
C PRO A 27 12.00 7.73 -0.89
N VAL A 28 13.14 7.04 -0.77
CA VAL A 28 13.64 6.47 0.49
C VAL A 28 14.97 7.13 0.82
N PHE A 29 15.10 7.64 2.04
CA PHE A 29 16.23 8.44 2.50
C PHE A 29 17.33 7.56 3.14
N PRO A 30 18.54 8.09 3.38
CA PRO A 30 19.65 7.30 3.91
C PRO A 30 19.41 6.69 5.29
N ASP A 31 18.54 7.30 6.09
CA ASP A 31 18.11 6.80 7.41
C ASP A 31 17.01 5.73 7.32
N GLY A 32 16.55 5.41 6.10
CA GLY A 32 15.50 4.43 5.84
C GLY A 32 14.07 4.99 5.95
N THR A 33 13.90 6.25 6.36
CA THR A 33 12.61 6.93 6.25
C THR A 33 12.25 7.13 4.78
N PHE A 34 10.99 7.42 4.48
CA PHE A 34 10.52 7.55 3.09
C PHE A 34 9.33 8.48 2.99
N GLU A 35 9.06 8.97 1.77
CA GLU A 35 7.76 9.54 1.43
C GLU A 35 7.00 8.64 0.47
N PHE A 36 5.71 8.50 0.71
CA PHE A 36 4.82 7.72 -0.15
C PHE A 36 4.13 8.68 -1.12
N LEU A 37 4.43 8.55 -2.41
CA LEU A 37 3.72 9.27 -3.45
C LEU A 37 2.54 8.43 -3.96
N PRO A 38 1.29 8.89 -3.78
CA PRO A 38 0.14 8.24 -4.38
C PRO A 38 0.18 8.33 -5.91
N ILE A 39 -0.51 7.41 -6.57
CA ILE A 39 -0.63 7.43 -8.03
C ILE A 39 -1.49 8.62 -8.48
N PRO A 40 -1.24 9.17 -9.68
CA PRO A 40 -2.18 10.06 -10.32
C PRO A 40 -3.55 9.39 -10.50
N GLU A 41 -4.60 10.15 -10.23
CA GLU A 41 -5.97 9.73 -10.46
C GLU A 41 -6.23 9.56 -11.96
N GLU A 42 -6.60 8.34 -12.35
CA GLU A 42 -6.86 7.97 -13.73
C GLU A 42 -8.18 8.59 -14.23
N ARG A 43 -9.20 8.69 -13.36
CA ARG A 43 -10.52 9.24 -13.69
C ARG A 43 -10.59 10.75 -13.42
N ARG A 44 -9.65 11.51 -13.98
CA ARG A 44 -9.45 12.95 -13.68
C ARG A 44 -10.71 13.82 -13.72
N LEU A 45 -11.62 13.56 -14.67
CA LEU A 45 -12.88 14.31 -14.81
C LEU A 45 -13.88 14.06 -13.68
N TRP A 46 -13.71 12.98 -12.91
CA TRP A 46 -14.63 12.53 -11.86
C TRP A 46 -14.13 12.92 -10.46
N SER A 47 -13.04 13.66 -10.37
CA SER A 47 -12.28 13.83 -9.14
C SER A 47 -11.60 15.21 -9.00
N PRO A 48 -12.20 16.33 -9.43
CA PRO A 48 -11.53 17.63 -9.35
C PRO A 48 -11.29 18.09 -7.90
N THR A 49 -11.98 17.50 -6.93
CA THR A 49 -11.86 17.76 -5.49
C THR A 49 -10.75 16.97 -4.82
N LEU A 50 -10.13 16.01 -5.50
CA LEU A 50 -8.98 15.28 -4.94
C LEU A 50 -7.76 16.21 -4.85
N PRO A 51 -6.92 16.04 -3.81
CA PRO A 51 -5.75 16.87 -3.63
C PRO A 51 -4.75 16.62 -4.76
N ALA A 52 -3.93 17.64 -5.04
CA ALA A 52 -2.76 17.51 -5.91
C ALA A 52 -1.49 17.46 -5.04
N TYR A 53 -0.32 17.15 -5.61
CA TYR A 53 0.92 17.00 -4.82
C TYR A 53 1.24 18.20 -3.90
N PRO A 54 1.10 19.47 -4.32
CA PRO A 54 1.33 20.63 -3.45
C PRO A 54 0.31 20.82 -2.30
N LYS A 55 -0.70 19.95 -2.22
CA LYS A 55 -1.75 20.00 -1.19
C LYS A 55 -1.69 18.81 -0.23
N LEU A 56 -0.82 17.84 -0.47
CA LEU A 56 -0.54 16.77 0.47
C LEU A 56 0.76 17.08 1.20
N ALA A 57 0.67 17.24 2.52
CA ALA A 57 1.85 17.37 3.37
C ALA A 57 2.72 16.11 3.26
N ALA A 58 4.03 16.30 3.26
CA ALA A 58 4.96 15.18 3.43
C ALA A 58 4.76 14.58 4.83
N TYR A 59 5.01 13.28 4.98
CA TYR A 59 4.76 12.58 6.23
C TYR A 59 5.85 12.88 7.26
N ASN A 60 7.12 12.94 6.83
CA ASN A 60 8.26 13.15 7.71
C ASN A 60 8.49 14.62 8.06
N ASP A 61 7.95 15.54 7.25
CA ASP A 61 8.08 16.98 7.42
C ASP A 61 6.77 17.70 7.05
N PRO A 62 5.96 18.13 8.03
CA PRO A 62 4.67 18.77 7.77
C PRO A 62 4.78 20.16 7.15
N ASP A 63 5.97 20.78 7.17
CA ASP A 63 6.23 22.06 6.51
C ASP A 63 6.52 21.88 5.00
N LYS A 64 6.78 20.63 4.57
CA LYS A 64 6.92 20.25 3.17
C LYS A 64 5.67 19.60 2.62
N THR A 65 5.63 19.47 1.30
CA THR A 65 4.55 18.77 0.59
C THR A 65 5.12 17.68 -0.29
N LEU A 66 4.25 16.82 -0.83
CA LEU A 66 4.70 15.86 -1.83
C LEU A 66 5.16 16.53 -3.14
N ALA A 67 4.91 17.83 -3.32
CA ALA A 67 5.44 18.58 -4.46
C ALA A 67 6.97 18.61 -4.47
N ASP A 68 7.60 18.64 -3.30
CA ASP A 68 9.06 18.68 -3.12
C ASP A 68 9.78 17.46 -3.72
N TYR A 69 9.06 16.34 -3.87
CA TYR A 69 9.58 15.08 -4.44
C TYR A 69 9.01 14.77 -5.82
N THR A 70 8.32 15.72 -6.45
CA THR A 70 7.66 15.51 -7.74
C THR A 70 8.09 16.54 -8.78
N PRO A 71 8.22 16.15 -10.06
CA PRO A 71 8.49 17.11 -11.12
C PRO A 71 7.37 18.15 -11.22
N VAL A 72 7.73 19.43 -11.42
CA VAL A 72 6.78 20.55 -11.56
C VAL A 72 5.69 20.27 -12.60
N SER A 73 6.04 19.59 -13.69
CA SER A 73 5.10 19.18 -14.75
C SER A 73 3.97 18.25 -14.28
N ARG A 74 4.08 17.70 -13.07
CA ARG A 74 3.14 16.76 -12.45
C ARG A 74 2.39 17.37 -11.27
N TRP A 75 2.70 18.59 -10.84
CA TRP A 75 2.09 19.20 -9.64
C TRP A 75 0.57 19.33 -9.68
N ASN A 76 -0.01 19.47 -10.88
CA ASN A 76 -1.47 19.60 -11.06
C ASN A 76 -2.20 18.26 -11.20
N ASP A 77 -1.49 17.14 -11.11
CA ASP A 77 -2.15 15.84 -11.10
C ASP A 77 -2.97 15.67 -9.83
N ARG A 78 -4.24 15.31 -10.01
CA ARG A 78 -5.11 14.86 -8.92
C ARG A 78 -4.62 13.51 -8.45
N LEU A 79 -4.66 13.27 -7.14
CA LEU A 79 -4.04 12.10 -6.54
C LEU A 79 -5.07 11.13 -6.02
N HIS A 80 -4.80 9.85 -6.26
CA HIS A 80 -5.52 8.74 -5.66
C HIS A 80 -4.78 8.32 -4.39
N ASP A 81 -5.02 9.05 -3.30
CA ASP A 81 -4.42 8.82 -1.98
C ASP A 81 -4.98 7.54 -1.35
N ASP A 82 -4.39 6.41 -1.74
CA ASP A 82 -4.85 5.07 -1.38
C ASP A 82 -3.67 4.06 -1.42
N PRO A 83 -3.26 3.45 -0.29
CA PRO A 83 -3.82 3.60 1.06
C PRO A 83 -3.60 5.02 1.60
N GLU A 84 -4.59 5.53 2.33
CA GLU A 84 -4.40 6.71 3.16
C GLU A 84 -4.09 6.26 4.59
N PHE A 85 -2.97 6.77 5.12
CA PHE A 85 -2.44 6.31 6.41
C PHE A 85 -2.89 7.15 7.61
N ARG A 86 -3.73 8.17 7.41
CA ARG A 86 -4.17 9.06 8.51
C ARG A 86 -5.38 8.48 9.22
N THR A 87 -6.29 7.90 8.45
CA THR A 87 -7.47 7.20 8.96
C THR A 87 -7.46 5.72 8.58
N PHE A 88 -6.36 5.20 8.03
CA PHE A 88 -6.16 3.78 7.78
C PHE A 88 -7.27 3.16 6.92
N THR A 89 -7.53 3.70 5.74
CA THR A 89 -8.47 3.14 4.77
C THR A 89 -7.76 2.80 3.47
N TYR A 90 -8.13 1.66 2.91
CA TYR A 90 -7.63 1.20 1.63
C TYR A 90 -8.80 0.81 0.72
N GLY A 91 -8.82 1.31 -0.51
CA GLY A 91 -9.86 1.06 -1.50
C GLY A 91 -9.36 0.22 -2.68
N ASP A 92 -10.18 -0.70 -3.16
CA ASP A 92 -9.96 -1.40 -4.43
C ASP A 92 -11.30 -1.87 -5.01
N ASP A 93 -11.29 -2.28 -6.28
CA ASP A 93 -12.43 -2.87 -6.97
C ASP A 93 -12.17 -4.37 -7.23
N PRO A 94 -12.44 -5.22 -6.22
CA PRO A 94 -12.17 -6.65 -6.31
C PRO A 94 -13.17 -7.41 -7.19
N ARG A 95 -14.24 -6.77 -7.67
CA ARG A 95 -15.23 -7.40 -8.56
C ARG A 95 -14.92 -7.16 -10.03
N ARG A 96 -14.35 -6.01 -10.39
CA ARG A 96 -14.12 -5.63 -11.78
C ARG A 96 -12.66 -5.75 -12.19
N THR A 97 -11.72 -5.64 -11.26
CA THR A 97 -10.31 -5.78 -11.59
C THR A 97 -9.81 -7.18 -11.24
N GLY A 98 -9.18 -7.85 -12.21
CA GLY A 98 -8.48 -9.11 -11.94
C GLY A 98 -7.33 -8.94 -10.93
N ARG A 99 -6.85 -7.70 -10.72
CA ARG A 99 -5.78 -7.40 -9.75
C ARG A 99 -6.28 -7.33 -8.32
N GLY A 100 -7.49 -6.80 -8.08
CA GLY A 100 -8.07 -6.73 -6.73
C GLY A 100 -8.86 -7.98 -6.33
N ALA A 101 -9.16 -8.89 -7.28
CA ALA A 101 -10.04 -10.04 -7.03
C ALA A 101 -9.59 -10.96 -5.87
N GLY A 102 -8.28 -11.04 -5.63
CA GLY A 102 -7.71 -11.81 -4.52
C GLY A 102 -7.96 -11.19 -3.14
N LEU A 103 -8.32 -9.92 -3.05
CA LEU A 103 -8.59 -9.22 -1.79
C LEU A 103 -9.95 -9.55 -1.19
N LYS A 104 -10.86 -10.21 -1.93
CA LYS A 104 -12.17 -10.62 -1.39
C LYS A 104 -12.05 -11.56 -0.19
N THR A 105 -10.92 -12.26 -0.06
CA THR A 105 -10.65 -13.16 1.06
C THR A 105 -10.12 -12.43 2.29
N CYS A 106 -9.73 -11.16 2.15
CA CYS A 106 -9.23 -10.30 3.22
C CYS A 106 -10.40 -9.64 3.94
N GLY A 107 -10.51 -9.88 5.24
CA GLY A 107 -11.56 -9.35 6.09
C GLY A 107 -11.05 -9.05 7.50
N PRO A 108 -11.98 -8.74 8.43
CA PRO A 108 -11.61 -8.42 9.80
C PRO A 108 -10.73 -9.49 10.45
N GLY A 109 -9.67 -9.05 11.14
CA GLY A 109 -8.66 -9.93 11.75
C GLY A 109 -7.48 -10.29 10.85
N ASP A 110 -7.54 -9.99 9.55
CA ASP A 110 -6.40 -10.14 8.64
C ASP A 110 -5.55 -8.87 8.60
N TYR A 111 -4.31 -9.01 8.14
CA TYR A 111 -3.46 -7.87 7.78
C TYR A 111 -3.50 -7.60 6.27
N ILE A 112 -3.57 -6.33 5.89
CA ILE A 112 -3.18 -5.86 4.54
C ILE A 112 -1.83 -5.17 4.66
N VAL A 113 -0.79 -5.76 4.08
CA VAL A 113 0.56 -5.20 4.02
C VAL A 113 0.78 -4.50 2.68
N PHE A 114 1.30 -3.28 2.74
CA PHE A 114 1.49 -2.42 1.57
C PHE A 114 2.95 -2.45 1.10
N LEU A 115 3.12 -2.86 -0.16
CA LEU A 115 4.39 -2.88 -0.87
C LEU A 115 4.44 -1.67 -1.82
N ALA A 116 5.49 -0.87 -1.76
CA ALA A 116 5.68 0.26 -2.67
C ALA A 116 7.04 0.22 -3.36
N ARG A 117 7.11 0.80 -4.57
CA ARG A 117 8.37 0.98 -5.29
C ARG A 117 9.02 2.30 -4.87
N LEU A 118 10.13 2.22 -4.14
CA LEU A 118 10.89 3.40 -3.70
C LEU A 118 12.20 3.53 -4.48
N VAL A 119 12.76 4.73 -4.50
CA VAL A 119 14.07 5.04 -5.08
C VAL A 119 14.87 5.84 -4.06
N GLY A 120 16.16 5.55 -3.93
CA GLY A 120 17.04 6.29 -3.03
C GLY A 120 16.95 7.79 -3.30
N HIS A 121 17.02 8.59 -2.24
CA HIS A 121 17.10 10.04 -2.30
C HIS A 121 18.23 10.50 -1.38
N ASP A 122 19.05 11.44 -1.83
CA ASP A 122 20.23 11.89 -1.05
C ASP A 122 19.86 12.74 0.18
N GLY A 123 18.58 13.11 0.31
CA GLY A 123 18.04 13.93 1.38
C GLY A 123 18.00 15.43 1.03
N GLU A 124 18.58 15.80 -0.10
CA GLU A 124 18.58 17.17 -0.61
C GLU A 124 17.56 17.30 -1.74
N ASP A 125 17.96 17.04 -2.99
CA ASP A 125 17.12 17.27 -4.17
C ASP A 125 17.24 16.19 -5.26
N ARG A 126 17.96 15.09 -5.01
CA ARG A 126 18.21 14.07 -6.05
C ARG A 126 17.82 12.67 -5.65
N PHE A 127 17.14 12.01 -6.60
CA PHE A 127 17.01 10.57 -6.62
C PHE A 127 18.33 9.91 -7.03
N VAL A 128 18.74 8.89 -6.29
CA VAL A 128 19.99 8.15 -6.45
C VAL A 128 19.76 6.64 -6.51
N GLY A 129 20.58 5.95 -7.29
CA GLY A 129 20.58 4.49 -7.37
C GLY A 129 19.37 3.86 -8.07
N PRO A 130 19.31 2.52 -8.09
CA PRO A 130 18.18 1.79 -8.67
C PRO A 130 16.95 1.85 -7.76
N ALA A 131 15.79 1.52 -8.33
CA ALA A 131 14.57 1.34 -7.54
C ALA A 131 14.53 -0.03 -6.87
N GLY A 132 13.89 -0.09 -5.70
CA GLY A 132 13.57 -1.32 -4.96
C GLY A 132 12.10 -1.38 -4.58
N PHE A 133 11.65 -2.56 -4.14
CA PHE A 133 10.36 -2.71 -3.46
C PHE A 133 10.57 -2.70 -1.95
N TYR A 134 9.64 -2.10 -1.23
CA TYR A 134 9.69 -1.94 0.21
C TYR A 134 8.31 -2.13 0.82
N LEU A 135 8.25 -2.73 2.01
CA LEU A 135 7.05 -2.63 2.84
C LEU A 135 7.01 -1.24 3.46
N ILE A 136 5.86 -0.57 3.38
CA ILE A 136 5.68 0.81 3.83
C ILE A 136 4.64 0.97 4.94
N GLY A 137 3.92 -0.09 5.26
CA GLY A 137 2.82 -0.03 6.21
C GLY A 137 1.96 -1.27 6.16
N PHE A 138 1.07 -1.38 7.14
CA PHE A 138 0.07 -2.42 7.19
C PHE A 138 -1.18 -1.95 7.93
N PHE A 139 -2.33 -2.49 7.55
CA PHE A 139 -3.58 -2.35 8.30
C PHE A 139 -3.95 -3.69 8.91
N HIS A 140 -4.21 -3.71 10.22
CA HIS A 140 -4.99 -4.78 10.82
C HIS A 140 -6.46 -4.50 10.55
N VAL A 141 -7.10 -5.29 9.70
CA VAL A 141 -8.45 -4.98 9.22
C VAL A 141 -9.45 -5.11 10.38
N SER A 142 -10.18 -4.04 10.67
CA SER A 142 -11.26 -4.01 11.65
C SER A 142 -12.64 -4.04 11.01
N ASP A 143 -12.78 -3.47 9.81
CA ASP A 143 -14.05 -3.41 9.10
C ASP A 143 -13.86 -3.37 7.57
N VAL A 144 -14.89 -3.72 6.81
CA VAL A 144 -14.90 -3.67 5.34
C VAL A 144 -16.25 -3.17 4.84
N LEU A 145 -16.23 -1.99 4.21
CA LEU A 145 -17.36 -1.48 3.44
C LEU A 145 -17.34 -2.13 2.05
N ARG A 146 -18.33 -3.00 1.77
CA ARG A 146 -18.38 -3.81 0.55
C ARG A 146 -19.38 -3.25 -0.46
N ASP A 147 -19.09 -3.49 -1.74
CA ASP A 147 -20.01 -3.28 -2.85
C ASP A 147 -20.68 -1.90 -2.83
N VAL A 148 -19.87 -0.85 -2.72
CA VAL A 148 -20.36 0.52 -2.59
C VAL A 148 -21.01 0.98 -3.89
N GLU A 149 -22.34 0.94 -3.92
CA GLU A 149 -23.21 1.45 -4.99
C GLU A 149 -24.05 2.66 -4.56
N THR A 150 -24.06 2.96 -3.26
CA THR A 150 -24.73 4.11 -2.68
C THR A 150 -23.74 4.91 -1.86
N TYR A 151 -23.87 6.24 -1.86
CA TYR A 151 -22.96 7.09 -1.11
C TYR A 151 -23.14 6.83 0.40
N PRO A 152 -22.08 6.51 1.16
CA PRO A 152 -22.22 6.19 2.57
C PRO A 152 -22.71 7.41 3.36
N SER A 153 -23.42 7.15 4.45
CA SER A 153 -23.95 8.19 5.33
C SER A 153 -23.78 7.79 6.79
N GLY A 154 -23.95 8.74 7.71
CA GLY A 154 -23.83 8.49 9.14
C GLY A 154 -22.48 7.85 9.50
N ARG A 155 -22.53 6.73 10.22
CA ARG A 155 -21.35 6.01 10.72
C ARG A 155 -20.40 5.58 9.60
N ASP A 156 -20.92 5.08 8.47
CA ASP A 156 -20.06 4.62 7.37
C ASP A 156 -19.29 5.79 6.75
N PHE A 157 -19.93 6.95 6.60
CA PHE A 157 -19.21 8.13 6.12
C PHE A 157 -18.15 8.60 7.14
N THR A 158 -18.45 8.53 8.44
CA THR A 158 -17.46 8.85 9.49
C THR A 158 -16.24 7.93 9.44
N ILE A 159 -16.43 6.64 9.14
CA ILE A 159 -15.34 5.65 9.12
C ILE A 159 -14.55 5.69 7.80
N PHE A 160 -15.25 5.77 6.67
CA PHE A 160 -14.67 5.54 5.34
C PHE A 160 -14.56 6.81 4.47
N GLY A 161 -15.11 7.94 4.92
CA GLY A 161 -15.27 9.17 4.11
C GLY A 161 -13.97 9.79 3.60
N ALA A 162 -12.85 9.51 4.27
CA ALA A 162 -11.52 9.98 3.85
C ALA A 162 -10.98 9.24 2.61
N ASN A 163 -11.43 8.00 2.36
CA ASN A 163 -10.90 7.15 1.30
C ASN A 163 -11.08 7.77 -0.09
N ALA A 164 -10.08 7.61 -0.96
CA ALA A 164 -10.07 8.19 -2.30
C ALA A 164 -11.28 7.78 -3.15
N HIS A 165 -11.77 6.54 -3.03
CA HIS A 165 -12.97 6.08 -3.76
C HIS A 165 -14.25 6.79 -3.28
N ILE A 166 -14.43 6.97 -1.97
CA ILE A 166 -15.57 7.73 -1.42
C ILE A 166 -15.49 9.20 -1.84
N ARG A 167 -14.31 9.81 -1.75
CA ARG A 167 -14.11 11.21 -2.16
C ARG A 167 -14.38 11.43 -3.65
N ARG A 168 -14.02 10.47 -4.50
CA ARG A 168 -14.38 10.48 -5.93
C ARG A 168 -15.89 10.36 -6.12
N ALA A 169 -16.55 9.46 -5.39
CA ALA A 169 -18.00 9.26 -5.43
C ALA A 169 -18.80 10.49 -4.95
N ALA A 170 -18.23 11.32 -4.07
CA ALA A 170 -18.84 12.57 -3.64
C ALA A 170 -19.02 13.57 -4.80
N TYR A 171 -18.18 13.47 -5.84
CA TYR A 171 -18.25 14.35 -7.01
C TYR A 171 -19.00 13.72 -8.18
N HIS A 172 -18.83 12.42 -8.43
CA HIS A 172 -19.38 11.78 -9.61
C HIS A 172 -20.09 10.46 -9.27
N ALA A 173 -21.41 10.41 -9.43
CA ALA A 173 -22.25 9.26 -9.05
C ALA A 173 -21.82 7.93 -9.72
N ARG A 174 -21.30 7.95 -10.97
CA ARG A 174 -20.79 6.72 -11.62
C ARG A 174 -19.52 6.15 -10.98
N ALA A 175 -18.91 6.85 -10.02
CA ALA A 175 -17.82 6.30 -9.22
C ALA A 175 -18.32 5.37 -8.11
N LEU A 176 -19.63 5.33 -7.81
CA LEU A 176 -20.26 4.29 -6.99
C LEU A 176 -20.37 3.00 -7.80
N ASP A 177 -19.25 2.31 -7.96
CA ASP A 177 -19.09 1.27 -8.96
C ASP A 177 -18.75 -0.12 -8.39
N LYS A 178 -19.26 -0.40 -7.18
CA LYS A 178 -19.08 -1.64 -6.40
C LYS A 178 -17.66 -1.84 -5.84
N PHE A 179 -16.88 -0.77 -5.72
CA PHE A 179 -15.61 -0.83 -4.99
C PHE A 179 -15.83 -1.22 -3.53
N TRP A 180 -14.78 -1.71 -2.90
CA TRP A 180 -14.71 -2.03 -1.49
C TRP A 180 -13.74 -1.08 -0.81
N VAL A 181 -13.94 -0.83 0.49
CA VAL A 181 -13.00 -0.09 1.33
C VAL A 181 -12.74 -0.91 2.59
N TRP A 182 -11.48 -1.25 2.82
CA TRP A 182 -11.00 -1.87 4.05
C TRP A 182 -10.59 -0.80 5.04
N LYS A 183 -10.99 -0.97 6.30
CA LYS A 183 -10.61 -0.12 7.43
C LYS A 183 -9.61 -0.86 8.31
N GLY A 184 -8.47 -0.23 8.53
CA GLY A 184 -7.51 -0.61 9.56
C GLY A 184 -7.96 -0.14 10.95
N ASP A 185 -7.74 -0.98 11.96
CA ASP A 185 -7.81 -0.61 13.36
C ASP A 185 -6.72 0.44 13.68
N PRO A 186 -7.05 1.66 14.14
CA PRO A 186 -6.07 2.67 14.49
C PRO A 186 -5.08 2.27 15.59
N GLU A 187 -5.41 1.27 16.43
CA GLU A 187 -4.52 0.80 17.50
C GLU A 187 -3.59 -0.34 17.04
N ALA A 188 -3.88 -0.96 15.88
CA ALA A 188 -3.14 -2.11 15.35
C ALA A 188 -2.69 -1.94 13.88
N SER A 189 -2.80 -0.73 13.33
CA SER A 189 -2.37 -0.38 11.97
C SER A 189 -1.25 0.65 12.02
N LEU A 190 -0.32 0.57 11.08
CA LEU A 190 0.87 1.42 11.08
C LEU A 190 1.29 1.78 9.65
N ARG A 191 1.56 3.06 9.42
CA ARG A 191 2.52 3.46 8.39
C ARG A 191 3.90 3.30 9.00
N LEU A 192 4.74 2.46 8.40
CA LEU A 192 6.07 2.22 8.96
C LEU A 192 6.87 3.54 8.96
N PRO A 193 7.56 3.89 10.06
CA PRO A 193 8.54 4.97 10.05
C PRO A 193 9.71 4.66 9.10
N ILE A 194 10.19 3.41 9.13
CA ILE A 194 11.32 2.94 8.33
C ILE A 194 10.84 1.92 7.30
N ALA A 195 11.11 2.19 6.02
CA ALA A 195 10.78 1.27 4.94
C ALA A 195 11.56 -0.04 5.09
N VAL A 196 10.89 -1.18 4.94
CA VAL A 196 11.54 -2.50 5.02
C VAL A 196 11.86 -2.96 3.60
N PRO A 197 13.14 -3.12 3.21
CA PRO A 197 13.49 -3.63 1.89
C PRO A 197 12.83 -4.99 1.65
N PHE A 198 12.14 -5.11 0.52
CA PHE A 198 11.52 -6.35 0.10
C PHE A 198 12.29 -6.88 -1.10
N ASP A 199 13.38 -7.59 -0.80
CA ASP A 199 14.30 -8.15 -1.78
C ASP A 199 13.97 -9.61 -2.10
N ARG A 200 14.82 -10.25 -2.92
CA ARG A 200 14.67 -11.67 -3.26
C ARG A 200 14.69 -12.59 -2.04
N SER A 201 15.56 -12.33 -1.07
CA SER A 201 15.70 -13.17 0.13
C SER A 201 14.41 -13.19 0.92
N LEU A 202 13.86 -12.00 1.21
CA LEU A 202 12.60 -11.87 1.92
C LEU A 202 11.41 -12.42 1.11
N ALA A 203 11.39 -12.20 -0.20
CA ALA A 203 10.34 -12.74 -1.06
C ALA A 203 10.31 -14.27 -1.10
N GLU A 204 11.48 -14.92 -1.21
CA GLU A 204 11.60 -16.38 -1.22
C GLU A 204 11.26 -17.00 0.15
N SER A 205 11.60 -16.32 1.24
CA SER A 205 11.35 -16.83 2.60
C SER A 205 9.91 -16.63 3.07
N THR A 206 9.18 -15.63 2.56
CA THR A 206 7.83 -15.29 3.05
C THR A 206 6.71 -15.61 2.06
N LEU A 207 6.93 -15.54 0.75
CA LEU A 207 5.84 -15.60 -0.24
C LEU A 207 5.86 -16.83 -1.14
N VAL A 208 4.69 -17.09 -1.74
CA VAL A 208 4.45 -18.11 -2.76
C VAL A 208 3.69 -17.51 -3.95
N ASP A 209 3.70 -18.18 -5.10
CA ASP A 209 2.94 -17.77 -6.28
C ASP A 209 1.42 -17.95 -6.07
N ALA A 210 0.60 -17.58 -7.06
CA ALA A 210 -0.86 -17.70 -6.99
C ALA A 210 -1.38 -19.15 -6.86
N ARG A 211 -0.50 -20.15 -7.04
CA ARG A 211 -0.79 -21.59 -6.92
C ARG A 211 -0.12 -22.21 -5.70
N GLY A 212 0.46 -21.41 -4.81
CA GLY A 212 1.14 -21.89 -3.60
C GLY A 212 2.55 -22.45 -3.82
N ARG A 213 3.18 -22.20 -4.97
CA ARG A 213 4.53 -22.70 -5.30
C ARG A 213 5.59 -21.64 -5.05
N PRO A 214 6.88 -22.03 -4.87
CA PRO A 214 7.98 -21.08 -4.86
C PRO A 214 8.03 -20.23 -6.14
N TRP A 215 8.52 -19.01 -6.02
CA TRP A 215 8.67 -18.13 -7.17
C TRP A 215 9.76 -18.65 -8.12
N THR A 216 9.52 -18.48 -9.42
CA THR A 216 10.53 -18.72 -10.44
C THR A 216 11.25 -17.42 -10.78
N TRP A 217 12.57 -17.40 -10.58
CA TRP A 217 13.45 -16.28 -10.91
C TRP A 217 14.11 -16.51 -12.27
N ASN A 218 13.58 -15.85 -13.30
CA ASN A 218 14.12 -15.95 -14.65
C ASN A 218 15.40 -15.12 -14.75
N PRO A 219 16.55 -15.68 -15.22
CA PRO A 219 17.81 -14.95 -15.33
C PRO A 219 17.74 -13.74 -16.29
N ASN A 220 16.75 -13.70 -17.20
CA ASN A 220 16.51 -12.58 -18.11
C ASN A 220 15.61 -11.48 -17.52
N ARG A 221 15.22 -11.59 -16.24
CA ARG A 221 14.44 -10.57 -15.53
C ARG A 221 15.22 -10.09 -14.32
N SER A 222 15.18 -8.78 -14.07
CA SER A 222 15.71 -8.25 -12.82
C SER A 222 14.87 -8.70 -11.63
N GLU A 223 15.46 -8.62 -10.44
CA GLU A 223 14.76 -8.87 -9.19
C GLU A 223 13.50 -7.99 -9.06
N LEU A 224 13.66 -6.68 -9.29
CA LEU A 224 12.56 -5.71 -9.29
C LEU A 224 11.44 -6.11 -10.26
N GLN A 225 11.77 -6.54 -11.47
CA GLN A 225 10.77 -6.98 -12.44
C GLN A 225 10.05 -8.24 -11.96
N THR A 226 10.74 -9.16 -11.31
CA THR A 226 10.16 -10.43 -10.85
C THR A 226 9.23 -10.18 -9.66
N ILE A 227 9.67 -9.45 -8.65
CA ILE A 227 8.85 -9.07 -7.49
C ILE A 227 7.58 -8.33 -7.96
N GLY A 228 7.74 -7.29 -8.78
CA GLY A 228 6.59 -6.54 -9.30
C GLY A 228 5.63 -7.39 -10.14
N SER A 229 6.09 -8.50 -10.72
CA SER A 229 5.24 -9.46 -11.43
C SER A 229 4.38 -10.27 -10.48
N TYR A 230 4.98 -10.82 -9.42
CA TYR A 230 4.29 -11.70 -8.48
C TYR A 230 3.42 -10.94 -7.47
N THR A 231 3.70 -9.65 -7.25
CA THR A 231 2.94 -8.77 -6.36
C THR A 231 1.99 -7.82 -7.11
N ARG A 232 1.78 -8.02 -8.42
CA ARG A 232 0.92 -7.15 -9.26
C ARG A 232 -0.56 -7.15 -8.82
N SER A 233 -1.03 -8.25 -8.24
CA SER A 233 -2.41 -8.43 -7.78
C SER A 233 -2.46 -8.49 -6.26
N GLY A 234 -3.37 -7.72 -5.67
CA GLY A 234 -3.70 -7.81 -4.25
C GLY A 234 -4.30 -9.17 -3.92
N ARG A 235 -3.71 -9.89 -2.96
CA ARG A 235 -4.19 -11.23 -2.58
C ARG A 235 -3.67 -11.66 -1.21
N LEU A 236 -4.29 -12.71 -0.67
CA LEU A 236 -3.72 -13.52 0.40
C LEU A 236 -2.37 -14.10 -0.05
N VAL A 237 -1.32 -13.81 0.71
CA VAL A 237 0.05 -14.26 0.44
C VAL A 237 0.61 -15.15 1.55
N ILE A 238 0.12 -15.01 2.78
CA ILE A 238 0.46 -15.88 3.92
C ILE A 238 -0.83 -16.30 4.63
N ASP A 239 -1.02 -17.60 4.77
CA ASP A 239 -2.03 -18.21 5.63
C ASP A 239 -1.29 -19.02 6.70
N PRO A 240 -1.28 -18.57 7.97
CA PRO A 240 -0.57 -19.26 9.04
C PRO A 240 -1.03 -20.69 9.30
N THR A 241 -2.24 -21.07 8.84
CA THR A 241 -2.75 -22.45 8.97
C THR A 241 -2.24 -23.38 7.88
N ALA A 242 -1.68 -22.84 6.79
CA ALA A 242 -1.09 -23.63 5.71
C ALA A 242 0.31 -24.15 6.07
N ALA A 243 0.78 -25.15 5.33
CA ALA A 243 2.11 -25.73 5.55
C ALA A 243 3.22 -24.66 5.44
N GLY A 244 3.98 -24.49 6.53
CA GLY A 244 5.03 -23.47 6.65
C GLY A 244 4.51 -22.03 6.75
N GLY A 245 3.20 -21.83 6.88
CA GLY A 245 2.56 -20.52 6.94
C GLY A 245 2.92 -19.71 8.17
N SER A 246 2.88 -20.32 9.36
CA SER A 246 3.22 -19.64 10.62
C SER A 246 4.67 -19.14 10.61
N GLU A 247 5.59 -19.95 10.07
CA GLU A 247 7.01 -19.57 9.95
C GLU A 247 7.19 -18.39 8.97
N LYS A 248 6.50 -18.41 7.83
CA LYS A 248 6.50 -17.29 6.88
C LYS A 248 5.96 -16.00 7.50
N ALA A 249 4.88 -16.10 8.28
CA ALA A 249 4.31 -14.95 8.99
C ALA A 249 5.31 -14.39 10.01
N ARG A 250 5.91 -15.26 10.83
CA ARG A 250 6.96 -14.88 11.79
C ARG A 250 8.12 -14.17 11.11
N LEU A 251 8.69 -14.74 10.05
CA LEU A 251 9.80 -14.14 9.31
C LEU A 251 9.46 -12.76 8.72
N LEU A 252 8.25 -12.60 8.18
CA LEU A 252 7.80 -11.30 7.67
C LEU A 252 7.77 -10.25 8.79
N TRP A 253 7.17 -10.60 9.93
CA TRP A 253 7.04 -9.67 11.05
C TRP A 253 8.36 -9.39 11.76
N GLU A 254 9.29 -10.35 11.79
CA GLU A 254 10.65 -10.15 12.30
C GLU A 254 11.42 -9.12 11.49
N GLU A 255 11.33 -9.15 10.16
CA GLU A 255 11.97 -8.14 9.31
C GLU A 255 11.36 -6.74 9.50
N VAL A 256 10.06 -6.67 9.79
CA VAL A 256 9.36 -5.43 10.11
C VAL A 256 9.82 -4.89 11.47
N ALA A 257 9.77 -5.71 12.52
CA ALA A 257 10.15 -5.34 13.88
C ALA A 257 11.65 -4.99 14.01
N ALA A 258 12.52 -5.67 13.27
CA ALA A 258 13.96 -5.40 13.26
C ALA A 258 14.32 -3.97 12.82
N ARG A 259 13.44 -3.30 12.06
CA ARG A 259 13.65 -1.92 11.55
C ARG A 259 12.72 -0.90 12.19
N ASN A 260 11.62 -1.35 12.78
CA ASN A 260 10.59 -0.48 13.34
C ASN A 260 10.38 -0.88 14.80
N ALA A 261 11.08 -0.19 15.71
CA ALA A 261 11.05 -0.45 17.15
C ALA A 261 9.66 -0.26 17.78
N GLU A 262 8.70 0.28 17.04
CA GLU A 262 7.30 0.41 17.46
C GLU A 262 6.51 -0.88 17.31
N VAL A 263 7.05 -1.89 16.61
CA VAL A 263 6.37 -3.15 16.30
C VAL A 263 6.94 -4.28 17.16
N GLU A 264 6.05 -5.00 17.85
CA GLU A 264 6.36 -6.22 18.61
C GLU A 264 5.51 -7.37 18.08
N ILE A 265 6.03 -8.60 18.16
CA ILE A 265 5.36 -9.79 17.62
C ILE A 265 4.70 -10.56 18.76
N SER A 266 3.44 -10.94 18.58
CA SER A 266 2.71 -11.89 19.43
C SER A 266 2.62 -13.28 18.80
#